data_AF-A0A519LU24-F1
#
_entry.id   AF-A0A519LU24-F1
#
_cell.length_a   1.000
_cell.length_b   1.000
_cell.length_c   1.000
_cell.angle_alpha   90.00
_cell.angle_beta   90.00
_cell.angle_gamma   90.00
#
_symmetry.space_group_name_H-M   'P 1'
#
loop_
_entity.id
_entity.type
_entity.pdbx_description
1 polymer ?
#
loop_
_entity_poly.entity_id
_entity_poly.type
_entity_poly.pdbx_seq_one_letter_code
_entity_poly.pdbx_strand_id
1 'polypeptide(L)'
;ALLCASHNGEPMHVAQAERMLATVGQDYHALQCGCHRPLFAELGLGTLPAGFVPDERHNNCSGKHAGFVAHCVQQGLPLEGHLDPAHPLQVAIRDHVAQAVGLAPDQMPMGIDGCSAPNYAMPLAHLARGYARLAGGAPDTALHDSLTTLADAMVARPELGSGTGRHDLDFMRAGQGDWVSKTGADGVQVVGSRSRGEAFALKVMDGSMVAQVAAAVEVMEQLGWLDAGQREALAPRRSARIVNAKGLQVGERRAVFKLEPASA
;
A
#
# COMPACT_ATOMS: atom_id res chain seq x y z
N ALA A 1 6.78 0.10 -8.85
CA ALA A 1 5.47 -0.50 -8.55
C ALA A 1 5.58 -1.62 -7.54
N LEU A 2 6.16 -2.79 -7.90
CA LEU A 2 6.18 -3.97 -7.01
C LEU A 2 6.91 -3.72 -5.66
N LEU A 3 7.92 -2.85 -5.63
CA LEU A 3 8.59 -2.40 -4.39
C LEU A 3 7.63 -1.78 -3.35
N CYS A 4 6.53 -1.18 -3.83
CA CYS A 4 5.50 -0.54 -3.01
C CYS A 4 4.31 -1.46 -2.75
N ALA A 5 4.45 -2.76 -3.05
CA ALA A 5 3.33 -3.66 -3.10
C ALA A 5 2.90 -4.16 -1.71
N SER A 6 1.60 -4.37 -1.62
CA SER A 6 1.00 -5.40 -0.78
C SER A 6 0.06 -6.14 -1.72
N HIS A 7 0.62 -7.05 -2.53
CA HIS A 7 -0.04 -7.62 -3.71
C HIS A 7 -0.76 -8.93 -3.43
N ASN A 8 -1.56 -9.40 -4.38
CA ASN A 8 -2.32 -10.63 -4.22
C ASN A 8 -1.54 -11.95 -4.41
N GLY A 9 -0.28 -11.90 -4.85
CA GLY A 9 0.50 -13.12 -5.15
C GLY A 9 0.09 -13.81 -6.46
N GLU A 10 -0.59 -13.07 -7.36
CA GLU A 10 -0.91 -13.53 -8.72
C GLU A 10 0.37 -13.82 -9.54
N PRO A 11 0.28 -14.64 -10.62
CA PRO A 11 1.45 -15.01 -11.44
C PRO A 11 2.30 -13.82 -11.92
N MET A 12 1.67 -12.68 -12.23
CA MET A 12 2.40 -11.47 -12.65
C MET A 12 3.28 -10.88 -11.53
N HIS A 13 2.87 -11.02 -10.27
CA HIS A 13 3.64 -10.54 -9.12
C HIS A 13 4.84 -11.44 -8.87
N VAL A 14 4.61 -12.76 -8.84
CA VAL A 14 5.66 -13.78 -8.68
C VAL A 14 6.73 -13.62 -9.76
N ALA A 15 6.30 -13.58 -11.03
CA ALA A 15 7.22 -13.41 -12.16
C ALA A 15 7.99 -12.07 -12.10
N GLN A 16 7.39 -11.00 -11.58
CA GLN A 16 8.08 -9.72 -11.43
C GLN A 16 9.08 -9.74 -10.28
N ALA A 17 8.76 -10.37 -9.15
CA ALA A 17 9.68 -10.54 -8.02
C ALA A 17 10.91 -11.35 -8.43
N GLU A 18 10.70 -12.46 -9.16
CA GLU A 18 11.79 -13.28 -9.71
C GLU A 18 12.70 -12.49 -10.64
N ARG A 19 12.13 -11.70 -11.57
CA ARG A 19 12.92 -10.84 -12.46
C ARG A 19 13.74 -9.83 -11.67
N MET A 20 13.17 -9.21 -10.64
CA MET A 20 13.89 -8.27 -9.79
C MET A 20 15.08 -8.93 -9.07
N LEU A 21 14.87 -10.11 -8.48
CA LEU A 21 15.93 -10.86 -7.80
C LEU A 21 17.03 -11.30 -8.78
N ALA A 22 16.66 -11.78 -9.97
CA ALA A 22 17.61 -12.21 -10.99
C ALA A 22 18.56 -11.07 -11.44
N THR A 23 18.09 -9.81 -11.45
CA THR A 23 18.95 -8.66 -11.81
C THR A 23 20.12 -8.42 -10.85
N VAL A 24 20.04 -8.97 -9.63
CA VAL A 24 21.08 -8.89 -8.62
C VAL A 24 21.70 -10.25 -8.30
N GLY A 25 21.50 -11.24 -9.18
CA GLY A 25 22.08 -12.58 -9.05
C GLY A 25 21.54 -13.36 -7.85
N GLN A 26 20.32 -13.07 -7.39
CA GLN A 26 19.66 -13.75 -6.29
C GLN A 26 18.39 -14.46 -6.76
N ASP A 27 17.86 -15.33 -5.92
CA ASP A 27 16.55 -15.96 -6.09
C ASP A 27 15.68 -15.73 -4.84
N TYR A 28 14.52 -16.39 -4.80
CA TYR A 28 13.54 -16.16 -3.74
C TYR A 28 14.00 -16.67 -2.36
N HIS A 29 15.02 -17.52 -2.28
CA HIS A 29 15.56 -17.99 -1.00
C HIS A 29 16.25 -16.87 -0.20
N ALA A 30 16.62 -15.76 -0.85
CA ALA A 30 17.13 -14.57 -0.17
C ALA A 30 16.03 -13.75 0.54
N LEU A 31 14.75 -14.00 0.24
CA LEU A 31 13.64 -13.28 0.85
C LEU A 31 13.39 -13.78 2.27
N GLN A 32 13.25 -12.86 3.22
CA GLN A 32 12.96 -13.18 4.62
C GLN A 32 11.51 -12.88 5.05
N CYS A 33 10.59 -12.74 4.09
CA CYS A 33 9.18 -12.43 4.37
C CYS A 33 8.35 -13.63 4.86
N GLY A 34 8.89 -14.84 4.78
CA GLY A 34 8.08 -16.06 4.88
C GLY A 34 7.03 -16.13 3.76
N CYS A 35 6.06 -17.03 3.90
CA CYS A 35 5.02 -17.23 2.90
C CYS A 35 3.63 -17.40 3.54
N HIS A 36 2.61 -17.16 2.74
CA HIS A 36 1.22 -17.44 3.06
C HIS A 36 0.51 -17.87 1.78
N ARG A 37 -0.73 -18.34 1.91
CA ARG A 37 -1.56 -18.64 0.75
C ARG A 37 -1.76 -17.36 -0.09
N PRO A 38 -1.58 -17.40 -1.42
CA PRO A 38 -1.78 -16.21 -2.26
C PRO A 38 -3.17 -15.61 -2.06
N LEU A 39 -3.25 -14.30 -1.83
CA LEU A 39 -4.51 -13.63 -1.53
C LEU A 39 -5.51 -13.71 -2.68
N PHE A 40 -5.06 -13.80 -3.96
CA PHE A 40 -6.02 -13.95 -5.07
C PHE A 40 -6.88 -15.22 -4.91
N ALA A 41 -6.31 -16.29 -4.35
CA ALA A 41 -7.03 -17.52 -4.10
C ALA A 41 -7.94 -17.42 -2.86
N GLU A 42 -7.51 -16.71 -1.83
CA GLU A 42 -8.34 -16.44 -0.63
C GLU A 42 -9.54 -15.54 -0.95
N LEU A 43 -9.35 -14.58 -1.86
CA LEU A 43 -10.39 -13.69 -2.36
C LEU A 43 -11.32 -14.37 -3.37
N GLY A 44 -11.09 -15.65 -3.72
CA GLY A 44 -11.90 -16.39 -4.68
C GLY A 44 -11.77 -15.90 -6.13
N LEU A 45 -10.69 -15.20 -6.46
CA LEU A 45 -10.42 -14.66 -7.80
C LEU A 45 -9.80 -15.69 -8.75
N GLY A 46 -9.38 -16.84 -8.20
CA GLY A 46 -8.80 -17.95 -8.95
C GLY A 46 -8.57 -19.15 -8.06
N THR A 47 -8.11 -20.25 -8.64
CA THR A 47 -7.81 -21.50 -7.94
C THR A 47 -6.33 -21.80 -7.95
N LEU A 48 -5.86 -22.48 -6.90
CA LEU A 48 -4.50 -23.00 -6.84
C LEU A 48 -4.50 -24.45 -7.35
N PRO A 49 -3.43 -24.90 -8.03
CA PRO A 49 -3.27 -26.31 -8.38
C PRO A 49 -3.35 -27.23 -7.16
N ALA A 50 -3.77 -28.48 -7.37
CA ALA A 50 -3.74 -29.49 -6.32
C ALA A 50 -2.29 -29.71 -5.86
N GLY A 51 -2.07 -29.72 -4.54
CA GLY A 51 -0.73 -29.86 -3.96
C GLY A 51 0.16 -28.61 -4.05
N PHE A 52 -0.39 -27.46 -4.43
CA PHE A 52 0.36 -26.20 -4.46
C PHE A 52 0.91 -25.85 -3.07
N VAL A 53 2.21 -25.56 -3.01
CA VAL A 53 2.92 -25.11 -1.80
C VAL A 53 3.41 -23.68 -2.05
N PRO A 54 2.91 -22.68 -1.31
CA PRO A 54 3.43 -21.32 -1.43
C PRO A 54 4.86 -21.23 -0.91
N ASP A 55 5.60 -20.28 -1.48
CA ASP A 55 6.92 -19.85 -1.04
C ASP A 55 6.96 -18.32 -0.90
N GLU A 56 8.12 -17.76 -0.60
CA GLU A 56 8.31 -16.35 -0.30
C GLU A 56 7.87 -15.43 -1.44
N ARG A 57 7.90 -15.87 -2.70
CA ARG A 57 7.45 -15.07 -3.86
C ARG A 57 5.95 -14.76 -3.76
N HIS A 58 5.20 -15.62 -3.08
CA HIS A 58 3.75 -15.54 -2.95
C HIS A 58 3.30 -14.65 -1.79
N ASN A 59 4.23 -14.25 -0.91
CA ASN A 59 3.95 -13.28 0.14
C ASN A 59 3.55 -11.92 -0.48
N ASN A 60 2.53 -11.27 0.05
CA ASN A 60 2.06 -9.98 -0.46
C ASN A 60 3.15 -8.87 -0.43
N CYS A 61 4.15 -9.02 0.43
CA CYS A 61 5.29 -8.12 0.59
C CYS A 61 6.53 -8.55 -0.20
N SER A 62 6.48 -9.62 -1.00
CA SER A 62 7.67 -10.18 -1.66
C SER A 62 8.39 -9.15 -2.56
N GLY A 63 7.63 -8.24 -3.18
CA GLY A 63 8.18 -7.09 -3.91
C GLY A 63 9.05 -6.15 -3.08
N LYS A 64 8.59 -5.80 -1.86
CA LYS A 64 9.36 -4.98 -0.89
C LYS A 64 10.65 -5.70 -0.49
N HIS A 65 10.57 -7.00 -0.22
CA HIS A 65 11.74 -7.80 0.17
C HIS A 65 12.72 -8.01 -0.98
N ALA A 66 12.25 -8.16 -2.23
CA ALA A 66 13.11 -8.16 -3.40
C ALA A 66 13.87 -6.83 -3.52
N GLY A 67 13.25 -5.71 -3.13
CA GLY A 67 13.91 -4.42 -2.98
C GLY A 67 15.00 -4.38 -1.93
N PHE A 68 14.73 -4.96 -0.75
CA PHE A 68 15.72 -5.08 0.33
C PHE A 68 16.94 -5.87 -0.13
N VAL A 69 16.72 -7.04 -0.73
CA VAL A 69 17.79 -7.87 -1.30
C VAL A 69 18.58 -7.11 -2.35
N ALA A 70 17.90 -6.48 -3.31
CA ALA A 70 18.55 -5.72 -4.36
C ALA A 70 19.39 -4.55 -3.84
N HIS A 71 18.90 -3.84 -2.81
CA HIS A 71 19.65 -2.78 -2.16
C HIS A 71 20.90 -3.32 -1.46
N CYS A 72 20.76 -4.40 -0.68
CA CYS A 72 21.91 -5.01 -0.01
C CYS A 72 23.00 -5.43 -1.00
N VAL A 73 22.64 -6.09 -2.11
CA VAL A 73 23.62 -6.48 -3.14
C VAL A 73 24.30 -5.26 -3.77
N GLN A 74 23.53 -4.24 -4.16
CA GLN A 74 24.07 -3.04 -4.80
C GLN A 74 25.01 -2.25 -3.87
N GLN A 75 24.76 -2.28 -2.56
CA GLN A 75 25.56 -1.58 -1.56
C GLN A 75 26.65 -2.45 -0.92
N GLY A 76 26.78 -3.72 -1.33
CA GLY A 76 27.72 -4.67 -0.72
C GLY A 76 27.43 -4.98 0.76
N LEU A 77 26.16 -4.87 1.18
CA LEU A 77 25.72 -5.16 2.55
C LEU A 77 25.39 -6.65 2.72
N PRO A 78 25.44 -7.18 3.96
CA PRO A 78 24.99 -8.53 4.26
C PRO A 78 23.54 -8.79 3.82
N LEU A 79 23.28 -9.98 3.27
CA LEU A 79 21.93 -10.47 3.02
C LEU A 79 21.35 -11.17 4.24
N GLU A 80 22.19 -11.86 5.01
CA GLU A 80 21.77 -12.47 6.27
C GLU A 80 21.45 -11.38 7.30
N GLY A 81 20.35 -11.55 8.02
CA GLY A 81 19.90 -10.58 9.02
C GLY A 81 19.47 -9.21 8.47
N HIS A 82 19.20 -9.05 7.17
CA HIS A 82 18.82 -7.74 6.60
C HIS A 82 17.52 -7.14 7.14
N LEU A 83 16.74 -7.90 7.92
CA LEU A 83 15.55 -7.43 8.65
C LEU A 83 15.85 -7.00 10.10
N ASP A 84 17.07 -7.21 10.61
CA ASP A 84 17.48 -6.71 11.92
C ASP A 84 17.37 -5.17 11.94
N PRO A 85 16.67 -4.55 12.91
CA PRO A 85 16.59 -3.10 13.03
C PRO A 85 17.95 -2.38 13.08
N ALA A 86 19.02 -3.06 13.52
CA ALA A 86 20.38 -2.53 13.53
C ALA A 86 21.12 -2.70 12.19
N HIS A 87 20.58 -3.47 11.25
CA HIS A 87 21.17 -3.64 9.93
C HIS A 87 21.19 -2.31 9.17
N PRO A 88 22.28 -1.96 8.44
CA PRO A 88 22.39 -0.67 7.75
C PRO A 88 21.21 -0.35 6.82
N LEU A 89 20.64 -1.36 6.15
CA LEU A 89 19.41 -1.23 5.37
C LEU A 89 18.23 -0.70 6.20
N GLN A 90 17.96 -1.30 7.37
CA GLN A 90 16.79 -0.94 8.18
C GLN A 90 16.95 0.43 8.84
N VAL A 91 18.18 0.78 9.23
CA VAL A 91 18.53 2.14 9.68
C VAL A 91 18.24 3.15 8.58
N ALA A 92 18.71 2.89 7.34
CA ALA A 92 18.45 3.77 6.21
C ALA A 92 16.94 3.91 5.91
N ILE A 93 16.18 2.80 5.92
CA ILE A 93 14.73 2.82 5.73
C ILE A 93 14.06 3.69 6.79
N ARG A 94 14.39 3.50 8.07
CA ARG A 94 13.84 4.29 9.18
C ARG A 94 14.08 5.77 8.96
N ASP A 95 15.30 6.16 8.61
CA ASP A 95 15.68 7.55 8.47
C ASP A 95 14.98 8.20 7.26
N HIS A 96 14.82 7.49 6.15
CA HIS A 96 14.07 7.96 4.98
C HIS A 96 12.56 8.06 5.27
N VAL A 97 11.97 7.11 5.99
CA VAL A 97 10.57 7.18 6.43
C VAL A 97 10.39 8.38 7.35
N ALA A 98 11.26 8.57 8.33
CA ALA A 98 11.26 9.70 9.27
C ALA A 98 11.28 11.03 8.50
N GLN A 99 12.21 11.16 7.55
CA GLN A 99 12.31 12.34 6.69
C GLN A 99 11.04 12.55 5.88
N ALA A 100 10.48 11.50 5.26
CA ALA A 100 9.28 11.58 4.44
C ALA A 100 8.04 12.01 5.24
N VAL A 101 7.89 11.55 6.48
CA VAL A 101 6.73 11.87 7.34
C VAL A 101 6.96 13.10 8.22
N GLY A 102 8.19 13.63 8.23
CA GLY A 102 8.57 14.80 9.01
C GLY A 102 8.56 14.54 10.51
N LEU A 103 9.14 13.41 10.92
CA LEU A 103 9.38 13.02 12.31
C LEU A 103 10.87 12.73 12.50
N ALA A 104 11.33 12.76 13.74
CA ALA A 104 12.62 12.18 14.11
C ALA A 104 12.48 10.64 14.23
N PRO A 105 13.55 9.86 13.97
CA PRO A 105 13.47 8.40 14.01
C PRO A 105 13.00 7.80 15.33
N ASP A 106 13.29 8.45 16.46
CA ASP A 106 12.89 8.05 17.82
C ASP A 106 11.42 8.37 18.15
N GLN A 107 10.76 9.22 17.35
CA GLN A 107 9.33 9.53 17.48
C GLN A 107 8.43 8.50 16.78
N MET A 108 9.01 7.47 16.18
CA MET A 108 8.30 6.42 15.45
C MET A 108 8.47 5.07 16.16
N PRO A 109 7.55 4.68 17.06
CA PRO A 109 7.60 3.38 17.72
C PRO A 109 7.64 2.25 16.68
N MET A 110 8.57 1.33 16.84
CA MET A 110 8.79 0.22 15.92
C MET A 110 8.06 -1.04 16.42
N GLY A 111 7.43 -1.75 15.49
CA GLY A 111 6.94 -3.12 15.67
C GLY A 111 7.37 -4.01 14.51
N ILE A 112 7.22 -5.33 14.68
CA ILE A 112 7.49 -6.31 13.63
C ILE A 112 6.20 -6.55 12.84
N ASP A 113 6.25 -6.35 11.53
CA ASP A 113 5.14 -6.59 10.60
C ASP A 113 4.96 -8.08 10.30
N GLY A 114 3.82 -8.47 9.73
CA GLY A 114 3.51 -9.86 9.37
C GLY A 114 4.44 -10.47 8.32
N CYS A 115 5.22 -9.63 7.61
CA CYS A 115 6.30 -10.04 6.71
C CYS A 115 7.69 -10.05 7.37
N SER A 116 7.74 -10.01 8.71
CA SER A 116 8.98 -10.00 9.52
C SER A 116 9.81 -8.72 9.47
N ALA A 117 9.47 -7.75 8.62
CA ALA A 117 10.20 -6.48 8.53
C ALA A 117 9.82 -5.50 9.67
N PRO A 118 10.74 -4.62 10.09
CA PRO A 118 10.40 -3.48 10.95
C PRO A 118 9.34 -2.58 10.31
N ASN A 119 8.38 -2.12 11.11
CA ASN A 119 7.34 -1.18 10.70
C ASN A 119 7.10 -0.14 11.79
N TYR A 120 6.68 1.06 11.38
CA TYR A 120 6.73 2.26 12.22
C TYR A 120 5.35 2.85 12.47
N ALA A 121 4.98 3.01 13.73
CA ALA A 121 3.78 3.72 14.14
C ALA A 121 4.00 5.23 14.08
N MET A 122 2.96 5.98 13.69
CA MET A 122 2.99 7.44 13.60
C MET A 122 1.57 8.02 13.64
N PRO A 123 1.41 9.32 13.96
CA PRO A 123 0.11 9.98 13.85
C PRO A 123 -0.39 10.02 12.39
N LEU A 124 -1.71 9.93 12.19
CA LEU A 124 -2.34 9.95 10.86
C LEU A 124 -1.95 11.20 10.04
N ALA A 125 -1.80 12.36 10.68
CA ALA A 125 -1.39 13.59 10.01
C ALA A 125 0.02 13.50 9.40
N HIS A 126 0.94 12.77 10.04
CA HIS A 126 2.29 12.55 9.53
C HIS A 126 2.32 11.50 8.41
N LEU A 127 1.48 10.47 8.51
CA LEU A 127 1.26 9.52 7.41
C LEU A 127 0.68 10.22 6.17
N ALA A 128 -0.34 11.06 6.36
CA ALA A 128 -0.90 11.89 5.31
C ALA A 128 0.15 12.84 4.72
N ARG A 129 0.98 13.48 5.55
CA ARG A 129 2.10 14.32 5.09
C ARG A 129 3.06 13.53 4.20
N GLY A 130 3.45 12.31 4.58
CA GLY A 130 4.29 11.45 3.76
C GLY A 130 3.68 11.18 2.38
N TYR A 131 2.38 10.89 2.33
CA TYR A 131 1.67 10.69 1.06
C TYR A 131 1.46 11.97 0.25
N ALA A 132 1.29 13.13 0.89
CA ALA A 132 1.23 14.41 0.20
C ALA A 132 2.56 14.69 -0.51
N ARG A 133 3.69 14.38 0.14
CA ARG A 133 5.02 14.45 -0.49
C ARG A 133 5.21 13.41 -1.60
N LEU A 134 4.73 12.18 -1.39
CA LEU A 134 4.69 11.15 -2.43
C LEU A 134 3.88 11.61 -3.66
N ALA A 135 2.82 12.38 -3.43
CA ALA A 135 2.01 13.01 -4.45
C ALA A 135 2.60 14.34 -4.97
N GLY A 136 3.85 14.68 -4.66
CA GLY A 136 4.52 15.88 -5.19
C GLY A 136 4.29 17.17 -4.40
N GLY A 137 3.59 17.14 -3.26
CA GLY A 137 3.28 18.31 -2.42
C GLY A 137 4.47 18.93 -1.66
N ALA A 138 5.70 18.55 -1.96
CA ALA A 138 6.92 19.18 -1.41
C ALA A 138 8.11 19.03 -2.38
N PRO A 139 8.09 19.77 -3.51
CA PRO A 139 9.08 19.62 -4.58
C PRO A 139 10.52 19.98 -4.14
N ASP A 140 10.67 20.82 -3.12
CA ASP A 140 11.98 21.31 -2.66
C ASP A 140 12.69 20.37 -1.67
N THR A 141 12.17 19.15 -1.47
CA THR A 141 12.76 18.20 -0.52
C THR A 141 13.73 17.25 -1.21
N ALA A 142 14.79 16.82 -0.52
CA ALA A 142 15.78 15.88 -1.05
C ALA A 142 15.19 14.52 -1.48
N LEU A 143 13.98 14.18 -1.02
CA LEU A 143 13.27 12.95 -1.40
C LEU A 143 12.39 13.11 -2.64
N HIS A 144 12.20 14.33 -3.16
CA HIS A 144 11.21 14.62 -4.20
C HIS A 144 11.35 13.71 -5.41
N ASP A 145 12.54 13.63 -6.01
CA ASP A 145 12.75 12.83 -7.23
C ASP A 145 12.52 11.33 -7.01
N SER A 146 12.95 10.83 -5.85
CA SER A 146 12.73 9.42 -5.47
C SER A 146 11.24 9.13 -5.27
N LEU A 147 10.53 10.01 -4.57
CA LEU A 147 9.09 9.89 -4.33
C LEU A 147 8.30 10.01 -5.64
N THR A 148 8.64 10.94 -6.52
CA THR A 148 8.04 11.07 -7.85
C THR A 148 8.22 9.79 -8.66
N THR A 149 9.43 9.22 -8.66
CA THR A 149 9.72 7.94 -9.34
C THR A 149 8.85 6.80 -8.80
N LEU A 150 8.67 6.73 -7.47
CA LEU A 150 7.80 5.73 -6.84
C LEU A 150 6.33 5.94 -7.24
N ALA A 151 5.83 7.17 -7.16
CA ALA A 151 4.46 7.52 -7.49
C ALA A 151 4.14 7.21 -8.95
N ASP A 152 5.03 7.61 -9.88
CA ASP A 152 4.89 7.34 -11.31
C ASP A 152 4.79 5.83 -11.58
N ALA A 153 5.65 5.04 -10.92
CA ALA A 153 5.60 3.60 -11.05
C ALA A 153 4.32 2.99 -10.44
N MET A 154 3.83 3.52 -9.32
CA MET A 154 2.59 3.06 -8.68
C MET A 154 1.36 3.32 -9.56
N VAL A 155 1.23 4.52 -10.13
CA VAL A 155 0.06 4.87 -10.95
C VAL A 155 0.12 4.29 -12.36
N ALA A 156 1.32 4.05 -12.91
CA ALA A 156 1.47 3.41 -14.21
C ALA A 156 1.15 1.91 -14.17
N ARG A 157 1.47 1.23 -13.07
CA ARG A 157 1.30 -0.23 -12.89
C ARG A 157 0.62 -0.58 -11.56
N PRO A 158 -0.58 -0.06 -11.28
CA PRO A 158 -1.25 -0.21 -9.99
C PRO A 158 -1.59 -1.66 -9.67
N GLU A 159 -1.79 -2.49 -10.70
CA GLU A 159 -2.05 -3.91 -10.54
C GLU A 159 -0.87 -4.63 -9.89
N LEU A 160 0.38 -4.20 -10.11
CA LEU A 160 1.54 -4.79 -9.44
C LEU A 160 1.62 -4.42 -7.96
N GLY A 161 1.17 -3.22 -7.58
CA GLY A 161 1.21 -2.75 -6.19
C GLY A 161 0.07 -3.31 -5.32
N SER A 162 -0.98 -3.84 -5.94
CA SER A 162 -2.22 -4.21 -5.27
C SER A 162 -2.70 -5.62 -5.63
N GLY A 163 -2.92 -5.89 -6.91
CA GLY A 163 -3.59 -7.08 -7.40
C GLY A 163 -5.08 -6.88 -7.71
N THR A 164 -5.61 -7.82 -8.46
CA THR A 164 -6.98 -7.87 -8.98
C THR A 164 -8.02 -7.83 -7.85
N GLY A 165 -9.15 -7.15 -8.08
CA GLY A 165 -10.29 -7.13 -7.15
C GLY A 165 -10.10 -6.30 -5.87
N ARG A 166 -8.93 -5.69 -5.68
CA ARG A 166 -8.59 -4.84 -4.53
C ARG A 166 -8.98 -3.38 -4.76
N HIS A 167 -9.35 -2.67 -3.70
CA HIS A 167 -9.76 -1.25 -3.77
C HIS A 167 -8.62 -0.29 -4.12
N ASP A 168 -7.37 -0.57 -3.72
CA ASP A 168 -6.22 0.26 -4.12
C ASP A 168 -6.07 0.31 -5.65
N LEU A 169 -6.27 -0.82 -6.34
CA LEU A 169 -6.25 -0.89 -7.79
C LEU A 169 -7.38 -0.03 -8.39
N ASP A 170 -8.58 -0.14 -7.85
CA ASP A 170 -9.75 0.59 -8.34
C ASP A 170 -9.61 2.10 -8.12
N PHE A 171 -9.08 2.52 -6.96
CA PHE A 171 -8.79 3.93 -6.68
C PHE A 171 -7.77 4.45 -7.68
N MET A 172 -6.61 3.79 -7.85
CA MET A 172 -5.60 4.28 -8.79
C MET A 172 -6.08 4.27 -10.25
N ARG A 173 -6.93 3.32 -10.65
CA ARG A 173 -7.56 3.32 -11.98
C ARG A 173 -8.55 4.46 -12.17
N ALA A 174 -9.45 4.69 -11.20
CA ALA A 174 -10.39 5.80 -11.24
C ALA A 174 -9.67 7.17 -11.22
N GLY A 175 -8.52 7.24 -10.53
CA GLY A 175 -7.68 8.42 -10.47
C GLY A 175 -6.91 8.74 -11.76
N GLN A 176 -6.85 7.82 -12.74
CA GLN A 176 -6.27 8.07 -14.06
C GLN A 176 -4.86 8.70 -14.04
N GLY A 177 -3.99 8.22 -13.15
CA GLY A 177 -2.64 8.76 -12.96
C GLY A 177 -2.51 9.83 -11.88
N ASP A 178 -3.62 10.31 -11.31
CA ASP A 178 -3.63 11.32 -10.25
C ASP A 178 -3.44 10.72 -8.86
N TRP A 179 -4.09 9.59 -8.56
CA TRP A 179 -4.15 9.07 -7.20
C TRP A 179 -3.12 7.99 -6.94
N VAL A 180 -2.39 8.14 -5.83
CA VAL A 180 -1.53 7.12 -5.24
C VAL A 180 -2.23 6.60 -4.00
N SER A 181 -2.61 5.31 -3.99
CA SER A 181 -3.42 4.72 -2.93
C SER A 181 -2.74 3.51 -2.30
N LYS A 182 -2.79 3.43 -0.96
CA LYS A 182 -2.43 2.21 -0.25
C LYS A 182 -3.28 1.96 0.98
N THR A 183 -3.77 0.73 1.05
CA THR A 183 -4.40 0.17 2.25
C THR A 183 -3.32 -0.34 3.22
N GLY A 184 -3.55 -0.16 4.51
CA GLY A 184 -2.82 -0.85 5.57
C GLY A 184 -3.69 -1.89 6.26
N ALA A 185 -3.05 -2.75 7.06
CA ALA A 185 -3.76 -3.70 7.92
C ALA A 185 -4.70 -2.97 8.90
N ASP A 186 -5.72 -3.68 9.37
CA ASP A 186 -6.71 -3.20 10.33
C ASP A 186 -7.30 -1.83 9.95
N GLY A 187 -7.82 -1.68 8.73
CA GLY A 187 -8.65 -0.54 8.39
C GLY A 187 -7.92 0.80 8.26
N VAL A 188 -6.62 0.79 7.92
CA VAL A 188 -5.88 1.98 7.48
C VAL A 188 -6.05 2.19 5.98
N GLN A 189 -6.23 3.45 5.57
CA GLN A 189 -6.14 3.85 4.16
C GLN A 189 -5.45 5.19 4.04
N VAL A 190 -4.60 5.31 3.01
CA VAL A 190 -3.99 6.56 2.61
C VAL A 190 -4.18 6.75 1.12
N VAL A 191 -4.52 7.97 0.70
CA VAL A 191 -4.62 8.37 -0.71
C VAL A 191 -4.01 9.74 -0.87
N GLY A 192 -3.09 9.89 -1.84
CA GLY A 192 -2.54 11.17 -2.28
C GLY A 192 -2.98 11.52 -3.69
N SER A 193 -3.27 12.80 -3.96
CA SER A 193 -3.60 13.35 -5.28
C SER A 193 -2.44 14.17 -5.82
N ARG A 194 -1.87 13.73 -6.94
CA ARG A 194 -0.67 14.31 -7.55
C ARG A 194 -0.90 15.72 -8.08
N SER A 195 -2.04 15.94 -8.72
CA SER A 195 -2.46 17.25 -9.24
C SER A 195 -2.72 18.29 -8.14
N ARG A 196 -3.01 17.83 -6.91
CA ARG A 196 -3.29 18.70 -5.76
C ARG A 196 -2.10 18.86 -4.83
N GLY A 197 -1.15 17.91 -4.84
CA GLY A 197 -0.11 17.83 -3.81
C GLY A 197 -0.68 17.56 -2.41
N GLU A 198 -1.89 17.01 -2.35
CA GLU A 198 -2.64 16.77 -1.12
C GLU A 198 -2.78 15.28 -0.85
N ALA A 199 -2.98 14.91 0.42
CA ALA A 199 -3.29 13.55 0.80
C ALA A 199 -4.15 13.50 2.05
N PHE A 200 -4.87 12.39 2.23
CA PHE A 200 -5.54 12.05 3.48
C PHE A 200 -5.11 10.67 3.96
N ALA A 201 -5.14 10.48 5.28
CA ALA A 201 -4.98 9.20 5.93
C ALA A 201 -6.16 8.99 6.90
N LEU A 202 -6.68 7.76 6.97
CA LEU A 202 -7.72 7.39 7.92
C LEU A 202 -7.43 6.03 8.54
N LYS A 203 -8.00 5.80 9.73
CA LYS A 203 -8.02 4.53 10.45
C LYS A 203 -9.43 4.27 10.95
N VAL A 204 -9.97 3.10 10.65
CA VAL A 204 -11.16 2.60 11.34
C VAL A 204 -10.72 1.88 12.60
N MET A 205 -11.23 2.28 13.77
CA MET A 205 -10.71 1.80 15.06
C MET A 205 -10.83 0.29 15.23
N ASP A 206 -11.96 -0.31 14.83
CA ASP A 206 -12.20 -1.76 14.90
C ASP A 206 -11.53 -2.57 13.78
N GLY A 207 -10.82 -1.90 12.87
CA GLY A 207 -10.13 -2.53 11.75
C GLY A 207 -11.01 -2.93 10.56
N SER A 208 -12.28 -2.52 10.53
CA SER A 208 -13.20 -2.87 9.43
C SER A 208 -12.73 -2.31 8.08
N MET A 209 -12.24 -3.21 7.22
CA MET A 209 -11.82 -2.89 5.85
C MET A 209 -12.98 -2.36 5.00
N VAL A 210 -14.18 -2.88 5.22
CA VAL A 210 -15.37 -2.49 4.49
C VAL A 210 -15.80 -1.06 4.86
N ALA A 211 -15.73 -0.71 6.15
CA ALA A 211 -15.98 0.67 6.59
C ALA A 211 -14.85 1.60 6.13
N GLN A 212 -13.61 1.12 6.13
CA GLN A 212 -12.42 1.88 5.69
C GLN A 212 -12.54 2.33 4.24
N VAL A 213 -12.95 1.44 3.33
CA VAL A 213 -13.11 1.78 1.90
C VAL A 213 -14.28 2.75 1.72
N ALA A 214 -15.41 2.52 2.40
CA ALA A 214 -16.56 3.41 2.32
C ALA A 214 -16.25 4.81 2.84
N ALA A 215 -15.50 4.92 3.95
CA ALA A 215 -15.04 6.18 4.51
C ALA A 215 -14.06 6.89 3.57
N ALA A 216 -13.14 6.17 2.92
CA ALA A 216 -12.19 6.77 1.98
C ALA A 216 -12.91 7.40 0.78
N VAL A 217 -13.89 6.71 0.18
CA VAL A 217 -14.67 7.29 -0.93
C VAL A 217 -15.48 8.51 -0.45
N GLU A 218 -15.99 8.49 0.79
CA GLU A 218 -16.66 9.66 1.36
C GLU A 218 -15.72 10.85 1.58
N VAL A 219 -14.50 10.63 2.06
CA VAL A 219 -13.49 11.70 2.17
C VAL A 219 -13.22 12.32 0.80
N MET A 220 -13.02 11.50 -0.23
CA MET A 220 -12.77 11.97 -1.60
C MET A 220 -13.96 12.78 -2.16
N GLU A 221 -15.18 12.40 -1.84
CA GLU A 221 -16.38 13.16 -2.20
C GLU A 221 -16.42 14.52 -1.52
N GLN A 222 -16.20 14.57 -0.19
CA GLN A 222 -16.24 15.82 0.58
C GLN A 222 -15.11 16.78 0.21
N LEU A 223 -13.95 16.26 -0.18
CA LEU A 223 -12.83 17.05 -0.72
C LEU A 223 -13.06 17.52 -2.17
N GLY A 224 -14.13 17.08 -2.83
CA GLY A 224 -14.40 17.42 -4.24
C GLY A 224 -13.40 16.77 -5.21
N TRP A 225 -12.83 15.62 -4.85
CA TRP A 225 -11.86 14.91 -5.69
C TRP A 225 -12.53 14.09 -6.79
N LEU A 226 -13.83 13.78 -6.67
CA LEU A 226 -14.54 12.88 -7.57
C LEU A 226 -15.37 13.63 -8.63
N ASP A 227 -15.15 13.29 -9.90
CA ASP A 227 -16.05 13.63 -11.00
C ASP A 227 -17.24 12.63 -11.11
N ALA A 228 -18.11 12.82 -12.11
CA ALA A 228 -19.27 11.94 -12.31
C ALA A 228 -18.88 10.49 -12.66
N GLY A 229 -17.87 10.29 -13.52
CA GLY A 229 -17.43 8.96 -13.94
C GLY A 229 -16.68 8.23 -12.82
N GLN A 230 -15.87 8.95 -12.04
CA GLN A 230 -15.20 8.43 -10.86
C GLN A 230 -16.19 8.03 -9.76
N ARG A 231 -17.26 8.81 -9.56
CA ARG A 231 -18.36 8.45 -8.65
C ARG A 231 -19.03 7.15 -9.07
N GLU A 232 -19.33 6.98 -10.35
CA GLU A 232 -19.91 5.74 -10.87
C GLU A 232 -18.96 4.55 -10.69
N ALA A 233 -17.69 4.71 -11.07
CA ALA A 233 -16.68 3.66 -10.95
C ALA A 233 -16.45 3.20 -9.50
N LEU A 234 -16.52 4.12 -8.53
CA LEU A 234 -16.30 3.83 -7.10
C LEU A 234 -17.59 3.53 -6.33
N ALA A 235 -18.78 3.63 -6.93
CA ALA A 235 -20.05 3.32 -6.27
C ALA A 235 -20.10 1.90 -5.66
N PRO A 236 -19.57 0.84 -6.33
CA PRO A 236 -19.50 -0.49 -5.72
C PRO A 236 -18.62 -0.54 -4.46
N ARG A 237 -17.56 0.29 -4.40
CA ARG A 237 -16.61 0.34 -3.29
C ARG A 237 -17.17 1.01 -2.04
N ARG A 238 -18.13 1.94 -2.18
CA ARG A 238 -18.94 2.39 -1.04
C ARG A 238 -19.71 1.25 -0.38
N SER A 239 -20.05 0.21 -1.17
CA SER A 239 -20.94 -0.91 -0.84
C SER A 239 -22.13 -0.47 0.02
N ALA A 240 -22.82 0.57 -0.48
CA ALA A 240 -23.96 1.17 0.19
C ALA A 240 -25.09 0.16 0.39
N ARG A 241 -25.35 -0.73 -0.58
CA ARG A 241 -26.40 -1.75 -0.46
C ARG A 241 -25.89 -3.00 0.28
N ILE A 242 -26.54 -3.35 1.38
CA ILE A 242 -26.26 -4.59 2.11
C ILE A 242 -27.28 -5.65 1.67
N VAL A 243 -26.79 -6.78 1.16
CA VAL A 243 -27.63 -7.90 0.69
C VAL A 243 -27.37 -9.15 1.52
N ASN A 244 -28.42 -9.94 1.77
CA ASN A 244 -28.27 -11.26 2.40
C ASN A 244 -27.89 -12.34 1.39
N ALA A 245 -27.69 -13.57 1.86
CA ALA A 245 -27.32 -14.72 1.01
C ALA A 245 -28.34 -15.05 -0.09
N LYS A 246 -29.61 -14.63 0.05
CA LYS A 246 -30.67 -14.78 -0.96
C LYS A 246 -30.71 -13.60 -1.95
N GLY A 247 -29.81 -12.62 -1.81
CA GLY A 247 -29.76 -11.42 -2.65
C GLY A 247 -30.78 -10.34 -2.27
N LEU A 248 -31.53 -10.51 -1.17
CA LEU A 248 -32.46 -9.49 -0.69
C LEU A 248 -31.68 -8.34 -0.04
N GLN A 249 -32.06 -7.10 -0.34
CA GLN A 249 -31.52 -5.95 0.37
C GLN A 249 -32.03 -5.94 1.80
N VAL A 250 -31.10 -5.93 2.76
CA VAL A 250 -31.40 -5.99 4.20
C VAL A 250 -30.91 -4.76 4.95
N GLY A 251 -30.24 -3.83 4.27
CA GLY A 251 -29.80 -2.59 4.89
C GLY A 251 -29.00 -1.71 3.95
N GLU A 252 -28.49 -0.62 4.52
CA GLU A 252 -27.64 0.33 3.84
C GLU A 252 -26.45 0.72 4.71
N ARG A 253 -25.29 0.94 4.09
CA ARG A 253 -24.12 1.54 4.71
C ARG A 253 -24.01 3.00 4.33
N ARG A 254 -23.94 3.88 5.33
CA ARG A 254 -23.77 5.32 5.17
C ARG A 254 -22.58 5.79 6.00
N ALA A 255 -21.74 6.63 5.41
CA ALA A 255 -20.76 7.40 6.16
C ALA A 255 -21.48 8.57 6.83
N VAL A 256 -21.25 8.77 8.13
CA VAL A 256 -22.01 9.72 8.97
C VAL A 256 -21.09 10.78 9.60
N PHE A 257 -20.04 11.18 8.90
CA PHE A 257 -19.11 12.22 9.34
C PHE A 257 -19.03 13.37 8.34
N LYS A 258 -18.56 14.53 8.81
CA LYS A 258 -18.19 15.67 7.98
C LYS A 258 -16.75 16.04 8.26
N LEU A 259 -15.98 16.31 7.20
CA LEU A 259 -14.66 16.88 7.32
C LEU A 259 -14.79 18.30 7.86
N GLU A 260 -14.01 18.61 8.88
CA GLU A 260 -13.89 19.95 9.44
C GLU A 260 -12.60 20.57 8.89
N PRO A 261 -12.61 21.87 8.53
CA PRO A 261 -11.38 22.59 8.26
C PRO A 261 -10.42 22.45 9.45
N ALA A 262 -9.12 22.34 9.18
CA ALA A 262 -8.14 22.41 10.25
C ALA A 262 -8.35 23.72 11.02
N SER A 263 -8.48 23.63 12.34
CA SER A 263 -8.50 24.80 13.21
C SER A 263 -7.19 25.57 12.99
N ALA A 264 -7.29 26.87 12.70
CA ALA A 264 -6.14 27.75 12.49
C ALA A 264 -5.27 27.86 13.75
#